data_AF-A0A7K3WMF9-F1
#
_entry.id   AF-A0A7K3WMF9-F1
#
_cell.length_a   1.000
_cell.length_b   1.000
_cell.length_c   1.000
_cell.angle_alpha   90.00
_cell.angle_beta   90.00
_cell.angle_gamma   90.00
#
_symmetry.space_group_name_H-M   'P 1'
#
loop_
_entity.id
_entity.type
_entity.pdbx_description
1 polymer ?
#
loop_
_entity_poly.entity_id
_entity_poly.type
_entity_poly.pdbx_seq_one_letter_code
_entity_poly.pdbx_strand_id
1 'polypeptide(L)' 'MASIKTTFQESYDEMVHKVTWPSWKQLQSSSILVLVASVIIALIIFLMDYIFGIQEASGPGFQWKGMLGFIYQMISGL' A
#
# COMPACT_ATOMS: atom_id res chain seq x y z
N MET A 1 -41.85 16.27 18.29
CA MET A 1 -40.38 16.21 18.17
C MET A 1 -40.04 14.82 17.68
N ALA A 2 -39.80 14.65 16.39
CA ALA A 2 -39.43 13.36 15.82
C ALA A 2 -38.13 12.92 16.47
N SER A 3 -38.17 11.80 17.19
CA SER A 3 -37.04 11.32 17.96
C SER A 3 -35.91 10.97 16.98
N ILE A 4 -34.66 11.28 17.32
CA ILE A 4 -33.48 10.97 16.51
C ILE A 4 -33.48 9.50 16.05
N LYS A 5 -34.04 8.60 16.87
CA LYS A 5 -34.26 7.19 16.56
C LYS A 5 -35.03 6.94 15.25
N THR A 6 -36.09 7.71 14.99
CA THR A 6 -36.90 7.60 13.77
C THR A 6 -36.15 8.10 12.52
N THR A 7 -35.37 9.18 12.63
CA THR A 7 -34.58 9.72 11.51
C THR A 7 -33.42 8.79 11.10
N PHE A 8 -32.74 8.15 12.06
CA PHE A 8 -31.72 7.15 11.76
C PHE A 8 -32.31 5.89 11.11
N GLN A 9 -33.52 5.51 11.52
CA GLN A 9 -34.22 4.35 10.95
C GLN A 9 -34.66 4.61 9.51
N GLU A 10 -35.22 5.78 9.22
CA GLU A 10 -35.56 6.21 7.84
C GLU A 10 -34.31 6.37 6.95
N SER A 11 -33.20 6.90 7.49
CA SER A 11 -31.94 7.03 6.75
C SER A 11 -31.31 5.67 6.41
N TYR A 12 -31.43 4.68 7.30
CA TYR A 12 -30.96 3.32 7.04
C TYR A 12 -31.81 2.63 5.98
N ASP A 13 -33.14 2.74 6.06
CA ASP A 13 -34.03 2.22 5.02
C ASP A 13 -33.78 2.90 3.66
N GLU A 14 -33.50 4.20 3.62
CA GLU A 14 -33.18 4.92 2.38
C GLU A 14 -31.83 4.50 1.80
N MET A 15 -30.80 4.32 2.63
CA MET A 15 -29.47 3.87 2.18
C MET A 15 -29.44 2.41 1.70
N VAL A 16 -30.35 1.57 2.18
CA VAL A 16 -30.44 0.16 1.78
C VAL A 16 -31.33 -0.02 0.56
N HIS A 17 -32.44 0.72 0.46
CA HIS A 17 -33.42 0.57 -0.64
C HIS A 17 -33.18 1.50 -1.83
N LYS A 18 -32.39 2.57 -1.68
CA LYS A 18 -32.19 3.60 -2.72
C LYS A 18 -30.74 3.79 -3.16
N VAL A 19 -29.83 2.96 -2.66
CA VAL A 19 -28.43 2.95 -3.10
C VAL A 19 -28.13 1.56 -3.63
N THR A 20 -27.80 1.48 -4.92
CA THR A 20 -27.39 0.23 -5.55
C THR A 20 -26.03 -0.18 -5.01
N TRP A 21 -26.03 -0.85 -3.87
CA TRP A 21 -24.84 -1.50 -3.35
C TRP A 21 -24.34 -2.49 -4.41
N PRO A 22 -23.05 -2.40 -4.79
CA PRO A 22 -22.47 -3.36 -5.70
C PRO A 22 -22.59 -4.76 -5.08
N SER A 23 -22.98 -5.73 -5.91
CA SER A 23 -23.10 -7.12 -5.45
C SER A 23 -21.80 -7.60 -4.81
N TRP A 24 -21.89 -8.45 -3.79
CA TRP A 24 -20.74 -8.97 -3.04
C TRP A 24 -19.63 -9.54 -3.93
N LYS A 25 -19.98 -10.16 -5.06
CA LYS A 25 -19.02 -10.67 -6.05
C LYS A 25 -18.23 -9.55 -6.75
N GLN A 26 -18.87 -8.42 -7.05
CA GLN A 26 -18.19 -7.27 -7.66
C GLN A 26 -17.24 -6.59 -6.65
N LEU A 27 -17.66 -6.46 -5.39
CA LEU A 27 -16.80 -5.94 -4.32
C LEU A 27 -15.55 -6.80 -4.15
N GLN A 28 -15.72 -8.12 -4.09
CA GLN A 28 -14.60 -9.05 -3.97
C GLN A 28 -13.66 -8.97 -5.18
N SER A 29 -14.20 -8.87 -6.40
CA SER A 29 -13.40 -8.71 -7.62
C SER A 29 -12.53 -7.45 -7.57
N SER A 30 -13.08 -6.32 -7.10
CA SER A 30 -12.33 -5.07 -6.95
C SER A 30 -11.26 -5.17 -5.86
N SER A 31 -11.55 -5.82 -4.74
CA SER A 31 -10.56 -6.03 -3.67
C SER A 31 -9.40 -6.93 -4.11
N ILE A 32 -9.67 -7.97 -4.92
CA ILE A 32 -8.64 -8.85 -5.47
C ILE A 32 -7.71 -8.07 -6.42
N LEU A 33 -8.27 -7.18 -7.24
CA LEU A 33 -7.47 -6.33 -8.12
C LEU A 33 -6.52 -5.43 -7.30
N VAL A 34 -7.02 -4.79 -6.24
CA VAL A 34 -6.21 -3.95 -5.36
C VAL A 34 -5.14 -4.76 -4.63
N LEU A 35 -5.46 -5.98 -4.19
CA LEU A 35 -4.51 -6.88 -3.54
C LEU A 35 -3.37 -7.29 -4.49
N VAL A 36 -3.65 -7.56 -5.75
CA VAL A 36 -2.61 -7.84 -6.75
C VAL A 36 -1.79 -6.58 -7.05
N ALA A 37 -2.44 -5.42 -7.16
CA ALA A 37 -1.75 -4.15 -7.38
C ALA A 37 -0.79 -3.80 -6.23
N SER A 38 -1.18 -4.01 -4.97
CA SER A 38 -0.32 -3.74 -3.82
C SER A 38 0.90 -4.67 -3.76
N VAL A 39 0.75 -5.93 -4.17
CA VAL A 39 1.87 -6.88 -4.30
C VAL A 39 2.88 -6.41 -5.35
N ILE A 40 2.42 -5.92 -6.50
CA ILE A 40 3.29 -5.41 -7.56
C ILE A 40 4.05 -4.16 -7.08
N ILE A 41 3.35 -3.23 -6.40
CA ILE A 41 3.97 -2.02 -5.85
C ILE A 41 5.01 -2.38 -4.77
N ALA A 42 4.71 -3.34 -3.90
CA ALA A 42 5.66 -3.82 -2.90
C ALA A 42 6.92 -4.42 -3.54
N LEU A 43 6.79 -5.15 -4.65
CA LEU A 43 7.91 -5.66 -5.42
C LEU A 43 8.77 -4.53 -6.01
N ILE A 44 8.15 -3.49 -6.55
CA ILE A 44 8.88 -2.33 -7.11
C ILE A 44 9.66 -1.59 -6.01
N ILE A 45 9.04 -1.37 -4.85
CA ILE A 45 9.71 -0.75 -3.69
C ILE A 45 10.87 -1.65 -3.23
N PHE A 46 10.66 -2.96 -3.16
CA PHE A 46 11.74 -3.90 -2.84
C PHE A 46 12.91 -3.80 -3.81
N LEU A 47 12.66 -3.68 -5.12
CA LEU A 47 13.73 -3.47 -6.11
C LEU A 47 14.44 -2.12 -5.93
N MET A 48 13.69 -1.05 -5.65
CA MET A 48 14.27 0.27 -5.38
C MET A 48 15.12 0.25 -4.12
N ASP A 49 14.62 -0.34 -3.03
CA ASP A 49 15.33 -0.49 -1.75
C ASP A 49 16.55 -1.41 -1.91
N TYR A 50 16.47 -2.43 -2.76
CA TYR A 50 17.59 -3.30 -3.14
C TYR A 50 18.67 -2.49 -3.86
N ILE A 51 18.32 -1.69 -4.89
CA ILE A 51 19.26 -0.87 -5.67
C ILE A 51 19.89 0.27 -4.86
N PHE A 52 19.09 0.95 -4.03
CA PHE A 52 19.53 2.11 -3.26
C PHE A 52 20.18 1.72 -1.93
N GLY A 53 19.74 0.60 -1.31
CA GLY A 53 20.46 -0.16 -0.29
C GLY A 53 21.33 0.64 0.67
N ILE A 54 20.75 1.64 1.34
CA ILE A 54 21.38 2.47 2.37
C ILE A 54 21.28 1.76 3.73
N GLN A 55 21.63 0.49 3.76
CA GLN A 55 21.80 -0.20 5.03
C GLN A 55 23.30 -0.35 5.21
N GLU A 56 23.88 0.41 6.14
CA GLU A 56 25.18 0.03 6.69
C GLU A 56 25.09 -1.46 7.01
N ALA A 57 25.85 -2.26 6.27
CA ALA A 57 25.97 -3.68 6.49
C ALA A 57 26.68 -3.89 7.84
N SER A 58 25.96 -3.65 8.93
CA SER A 58 26.41 -3.84 10.30
C SER A 58 26.34 -5.32 10.69
N GLY A 59 26.64 -6.22 9.75
CA GLY A 59 26.57 -7.67 9.92
C GLY A 59 27.48 -8.41 8.93
N PRO A 60 28.16 -9.50 9.35
CA PRO A 60 29.09 -10.26 8.52
C PRO A 60 28.31 -11.19 7.58
N GLY A 61 27.75 -10.64 6.51
CA GLY A 61 27.03 -11.43 5.52
C GLY A 61 26.22 -10.55 4.59
N PHE A 62 26.72 -10.39 3.36
CA PHE A 62 26.20 -9.58 2.25
C PHE A 62 26.58 -8.08 2.27
N GLN A 63 27.53 -7.73 1.39
CA GLN A 63 28.24 -6.44 1.32
C GLN A 63 27.81 -5.58 0.11
N TRP A 64 26.52 -5.45 -0.17
CA TRP A 64 26.12 -4.53 -1.25
C TRP A 64 26.11 -3.09 -0.75
N LYS A 65 27.09 -2.32 -1.19
CA LYS A 65 27.24 -0.89 -0.90
C LYS A 65 26.21 0.02 -1.58
N GLY A 66 25.24 -0.52 -2.33
CA GLY A 66 24.26 0.25 -3.10
C GLY A 66 24.89 1.23 -4.12
N MET A 67 24.05 1.98 -4.82
CA MET A 67 24.49 3.07 -5.71
C MET A 67 25.30 4.16 -4.96
N LEU A 68 24.97 4.38 -3.69
CA LEU A 68 25.58 5.43 -2.87
C LEU A 68 26.98 5.08 -2.39
N GLY A 69 27.29 3.83 -2.06
CA GLY A 69 28.64 3.46 -1.68
C GLY A 69 29.63 3.45 -2.85
N PHE A 70 29.16 3.27 -4.09
CA PHE A 70 29.97 3.59 -5.28
C PHE A 70 30.28 5.08 -5.36
N ILE A 71 29.30 5.96 -5.10
CA ILE A 71 29.49 7.42 -5.07
C ILE A 71 30.44 7.82 -3.93
N TYR A 72 30.27 7.29 -2.72
CA TYR A 72 31.17 7.54 -1.60
C TYR A 72 32.60 7.07 -1.86
N GLN A 73 32.80 5.90 -2.49
CA GLN A 73 34.13 5.43 -2.88
C GLN A 73 34.78 6.33 -3.93
N MET A 74 34.01 6.83 -4.90
CA MET A 74 34.52 7.75 -5.93
C MET A 74 34.89 9.12 -5.36
N ILE A 75 34.12 9.63 -4.38
CA ILE A 75 34.37 10.94 -3.75
C ILE A 75 35.49 10.87 -2.70
N SER A 76 35.55 9.81 -1.89
CA SER A 76 36.60 9.65 -0.86
C SER A 76 37.96 9.26 -1.43
N GLY A 77 38.02 8.80 -2.69
CA GLY A 77 39.25 8.52 -3.41
C GLY A 77 39.83 9.71 -4.17
N LEU A 78 39.17 10.88 -4.12
CA LEU A 78 39.65 12.17 -4.64
C LEU A 78 40.29 12.98 -3.49
#